data_AF-A0ABC8R6K9-F1
#
_entry.id   AF-A0ABC8R6K9-F1
#
_cell.length_a   1.000
_cell.length_b   1.000
_cell.length_c   1.000
_cell.angle_alpha   90.00
_cell.angle_beta   90.00
_cell.angle_gamma   90.00
#
_symmetry.space_group_name_H-M   'P 1'
#
loop_
_entity.id
_entity.type
_entity.pdbx_description
1 polymer ?
#
loop_
_entity_poly.entity_id
_entity_poly.type
_entity_poly.pdbx_seq_one_letter_code
_entity_poly.pdbx_strand_id
1 'polypeptide(L)'
;MTLLVTSDMFTKEDDEFLVKHGVVPEERIRVVEMGGFPHAAIREDININLRSLEELSNLYKVDILLCKSGEDNLAANFSRELADYIIYNVDVSGGDKIPRKGGPGITQTDLLVINKTDLALAIGPD
;
A
#
# COMPACT_ATOMS: atom_id res chain seq x y z
N MET A 1 -2.11 -11.08 -16.30
CA MET A 1 -1.52 -10.04 -15.43
C MET A 1 -2.50 -8.88 -15.34
N THR A 2 -3.42 -8.97 -14.38
CA THR A 2 -4.38 -7.91 -14.13
C THR A 2 -4.06 -7.38 -12.75
N LEU A 3 -3.55 -6.16 -12.68
CA LEU A 3 -3.40 -5.41 -11.45
C LEU A 3 -4.75 -4.80 -11.12
N LEU A 4 -5.03 -4.70 -9.84
CA LEU A 4 -6.18 -4.01 -9.33
C LEU A 4 -5.75 -3.26 -8.09
N VAL A 5 -6.14 -1.99 -7.96
CA VAL A 5 -5.64 -1.11 -6.92
C VAL A 5 -6.82 -0.59 -6.11
N THR A 6 -6.73 -0.75 -4.79
CA THR A 6 -7.44 0.13 -3.85
C THR A 6 -6.46 1.19 -3.38
N SER A 7 -6.85 2.46 -3.48
CA SER A 7 -6.10 3.60 -2.96
C SER A 7 -6.83 4.14 -1.73
N ASP A 8 -6.04 4.47 -0.72
CA ASP A 8 -6.49 4.94 0.58
C ASP A 8 -5.92 6.34 0.77
N MET A 9 -6.77 7.37 0.64
CA MET A 9 -6.68 8.71 1.24
C MET A 9 -7.75 9.65 0.66
N PHE A 10 -7.87 10.87 1.23
CA PHE A 10 -8.85 11.92 0.89
C PHE A 10 -8.82 12.43 -0.57
N THR A 11 -7.89 11.95 -1.41
CA THR A 11 -7.70 12.41 -2.78
C THR A 11 -7.55 11.23 -3.74
N LYS A 12 -7.87 11.46 -5.02
CA LYS A 12 -7.77 10.45 -6.10
C LYS A 12 -6.46 10.53 -6.87
N GLU A 13 -5.46 11.24 -6.33
CA GLU A 13 -4.23 11.59 -7.04
C GLU A 13 -3.45 10.36 -7.49
N ASP A 14 -3.37 9.33 -6.65
CA ASP A 14 -2.70 8.07 -6.98
C ASP A 14 -3.39 7.35 -8.14
N ASP A 15 -4.72 7.29 -8.13
CA ASP A 15 -5.49 6.60 -9.17
C ASP A 15 -5.41 7.34 -10.48
N GLU A 16 -5.57 8.66 -10.44
CA GLU A 16 -5.40 9.53 -11.60
C GLU A 16 -4.00 9.39 -12.19
N PHE A 17 -2.97 9.28 -11.33
CA PHE A 17 -1.60 9.04 -11.76
C PHE A 17 -1.46 7.68 -12.47
N LEU A 18 -2.01 6.61 -11.90
CA LEU A 18 -1.94 5.26 -12.48
C LEU A 18 -2.65 5.17 -13.84
N VAL A 19 -3.84 5.76 -13.95
CA VAL A 19 -4.61 5.81 -15.20
C VAL A 19 -3.89 6.66 -16.24
N LYS A 20 -3.43 7.86 -15.87
CA LYS A 20 -2.75 8.79 -16.78
C LYS A 20 -1.48 8.19 -17.39
N HIS A 21 -0.76 7.36 -16.65
CA HIS A 21 0.46 6.70 -17.12
C HIS A 21 0.21 5.31 -17.74
N GLY A 22 -1.05 4.89 -17.88
CA GLY A 22 -1.40 3.62 -18.52
C GLY A 22 -0.94 2.39 -17.73
N VAL A 23 -0.76 2.53 -16.41
CA VAL A 23 -0.32 1.42 -15.54
C VAL A 23 -1.45 0.42 -15.35
N VAL A 24 -2.67 0.92 -15.11
CA VAL A 24 -3.88 0.12 -14.93
C VAL A 24 -5.07 0.82 -15.60
N PRO A 25 -5.96 0.11 -16.31
CA PRO A 25 -7.22 0.66 -16.79
C PRO A 25 -8.11 1.18 -15.66
N GLU A 26 -8.79 2.31 -15.87
CA GLU A 26 -9.63 2.97 -14.86
C GLU A 26 -10.71 2.04 -14.29
N GLU A 27 -11.32 1.21 -15.13
CA GLU A 27 -12.38 0.28 -14.73
C GLU A 27 -11.90 -0.82 -13.76
N ARG A 28 -10.58 -0.97 -13.60
CA ARG A 28 -9.90 -1.92 -12.71
C ARG A 28 -9.31 -1.26 -11.46
N ILE A 29 -9.66 -0.02 -11.17
CA ILE A 29 -9.30 0.68 -9.94
C ILE A 29 -10.56 0.91 -9.12
N ARG A 30 -10.47 0.81 -7.78
CA ARG A 30 -11.51 1.31 -6.87
C ARG A 30 -10.89 2.19 -5.82
N VAL A 31 -11.36 3.42 -5.76
CA VAL A 31 -10.96 4.37 -4.71
C VAL A 31 -11.73 4.04 -3.46
N VAL A 32 -11.03 3.90 -2.33
CA VAL A 32 -11.64 3.65 -1.03
C VAL A 32 -11.39 4.87 -0.15
N GLU A 33 -12.38 5.75 -0.09
CA GLU A 33 -12.31 6.94 0.77
C GLU A 33 -12.63 6.56 2.22
N MET A 34 -11.66 6.76 3.10
CA MET A 34 -11.76 6.47 4.52
C MET A 34 -11.91 7.76 5.31
N GLY A 35 -12.87 7.81 6.23
CA GLY A 35 -13.11 8.99 7.07
C GLY A 35 -12.16 9.12 8.28
N GLY A 36 -11.08 8.34 8.35
CA GLY A 36 -10.27 8.15 9.56
C GLY A 36 -8.79 7.85 9.30
N PHE A 37 -8.10 7.23 10.27
CA PHE A 37 -6.68 6.92 10.15
C PHE A 37 -6.43 5.73 9.18
N PRO A 38 -5.45 5.82 8.28
CA PRO A 38 -5.17 4.76 7.29
C PRO A 38 -4.98 3.37 7.90
N HIS A 39 -4.20 3.24 8.98
CA HIS A 39 -3.98 1.94 9.65
C HIS A 39 -5.28 1.27 10.12
N ALA A 40 -6.32 2.03 10.47
CA ALA A 40 -7.56 1.45 10.95
C ALA A 40 -8.27 0.66 9.85
N ALA A 41 -8.27 1.15 8.61
CA ALA A 41 -9.00 0.51 7.52
C ALA A 41 -8.28 -0.66 6.85
N ILE A 42 -6.99 -0.82 7.14
CA ILE A 42 -6.22 -1.98 6.70
C ILE A 42 -6.05 -3.03 7.79
N ARG A 43 -6.40 -2.71 9.04
CA ARG A 43 -6.16 -3.59 10.20
C ARG A 43 -7.35 -3.82 11.11
N GLU A 44 -8.07 -2.76 11.50
CA GLU A 44 -9.09 -2.79 12.54
C GLU A 44 -10.51 -2.93 11.95
N ASP A 45 -10.82 -2.19 10.89
CA ASP A 45 -12.05 -2.30 10.11
C ASP A 45 -11.73 -2.44 8.62
N ILE A 46 -11.47 -3.68 8.21
CA ILE A 46 -11.05 -4.00 6.84
C ILE A 46 -12.19 -4.09 5.84
N ASN A 47 -13.44 -3.97 6.29
CA ASN A 47 -14.62 -4.36 5.50
C ASN A 47 -14.74 -3.59 4.19
N ILE A 48 -14.40 -2.29 4.20
CA ILE A 48 -14.50 -1.44 3.01
C ILE A 48 -13.50 -1.84 1.92
N ASN A 49 -12.27 -2.18 2.32
CA ASN A 49 -11.25 -2.69 1.41
C ASN A 49 -11.61 -4.09 0.93
N LEU A 50 -11.97 -4.99 1.85
CA LEU A 50 -12.32 -6.38 1.52
C LEU A 50 -13.47 -6.43 0.52
N ARG A 51 -14.54 -5.68 0.76
CA ARG A 51 -15.68 -5.58 -0.16
C ARG A 51 -15.28 -5.07 -1.54
N SER A 52 -14.43 -4.05 -1.60
CA SER A 52 -13.95 -3.50 -2.89
C SER A 52 -13.13 -4.53 -3.66
N LEU A 53 -12.26 -5.27 -2.97
CA LEU A 53 -11.47 -6.36 -3.54
C LEU A 53 -12.37 -7.52 -4.03
N GLU A 54 -13.40 -7.89 -3.27
CA GLU A 54 -14.39 -8.91 -3.65
C GLU A 54 -15.22 -8.49 -4.87
N GLU A 55 -15.72 -7.25 -4.91
CA GLU A 55 -16.48 -6.74 -6.06
C GLU A 55 -15.65 -6.82 -7.35
N LEU A 56 -14.37 -6.51 -7.25
CA LEU A 56 -13.45 -6.51 -8.36
C LEU A 56 -13.02 -7.92 -8.80
N SER A 57 -12.79 -8.83 -7.86
CA SER A 57 -12.48 -10.22 -8.15
C SER A 57 -13.66 -10.96 -8.80
N ASN A 58 -14.89 -10.55 -8.49
CA ASN A 58 -16.09 -11.05 -9.15
C ASN A 58 -16.26 -10.52 -10.58
N LEU A 59 -15.87 -9.27 -10.83
CA LEU A 59 -15.96 -8.65 -12.16
C LEU A 59 -14.86 -9.11 -13.12
N TYR A 60 -13.67 -9.40 -12.60
CA TYR A 60 -12.50 -9.70 -13.39
C TYR A 60 -11.80 -10.96 -12.90
N LYS A 61 -11.47 -11.86 -13.82
CA LYS A 61 -10.57 -12.97 -13.53
C LYS A 61 -9.13 -12.44 -13.45
N VAL A 62 -8.58 -12.38 -12.25
CA VAL A 62 -7.24 -11.85 -11.97
C VAL A 62 -6.39 -12.88 -11.24
N ASP A 63 -5.07 -12.80 -11.44
CA ASP A 63 -4.11 -13.64 -10.73
C ASP A 63 -3.68 -13.01 -9.39
N ILE A 64 -3.70 -11.67 -9.32
CA ILE A 64 -3.23 -10.87 -8.19
C ILE A 64 -4.15 -9.66 -8.02
N LEU A 65 -4.48 -9.32 -6.77
CA LEU A 65 -5.09 -8.05 -6.39
C LEU A 65 -4.07 -7.27 -5.55
N LEU A 66 -3.94 -5.96 -5.77
CA LEU A 66 -3.13 -5.10 -4.91
C LEU A 66 -4.02 -4.17 -4.09
N CYS A 67 -3.75 -4.13 -2.79
CA CYS A 67 -4.37 -3.20 -1.87
C CYS A 67 -3.27 -2.24 -1.42
N LYS A 68 -3.37 -0.95 -1.76
CA LYS A 68 -2.44 0.08 -1.30
C LYS A 68 -3.06 0.75 -0.07
N SER A 69 -2.30 0.80 1.02
CA SER A 69 -2.68 1.62 2.18
C SER A 69 -2.32 3.08 1.94
N GLY A 70 -2.94 3.97 2.70
CA GLY A 70 -2.49 5.33 2.86
C GLY A 70 -1.13 5.34 3.56
N GLU A 71 -0.43 6.47 3.46
CA GLU A 71 0.81 6.67 4.20
C GLU A 71 0.53 6.69 5.70
N ASP A 72 1.31 5.94 6.47
CA ASP A 72 1.23 5.90 7.93
C ASP A 72 2.62 5.61 8.50
N ASN A 73 2.72 5.50 9.82
CA ASN A 73 3.95 5.27 10.55
C ASN A 73 4.35 3.77 10.57
N LEU A 74 5.54 3.48 11.11
CA LEU A 74 6.13 2.13 11.17
C LEU A 74 5.30 1.09 11.95
N ALA A 75 4.31 1.53 12.74
CA ALA A 75 3.39 0.65 13.45
C ALA A 75 2.25 0.12 12.56
N ALA A 76 2.01 0.73 11.39
CA ALA A 76 0.97 0.30 10.46
C ALA A 76 1.36 -0.99 9.75
N ASN A 77 0.41 -1.92 9.69
CA ASN A 77 0.56 -3.18 8.98
C ASN A 77 -0.83 -3.71 8.62
N PHE A 78 -0.93 -4.42 7.51
CA PHE A 78 -2.19 -5.03 7.07
C PHE A 78 -2.62 -6.14 8.03
N SER A 79 -3.93 -6.27 8.23
CA SER A 79 -4.52 -7.48 8.80
C SER A 79 -4.25 -8.66 7.85
N ARG A 80 -3.92 -9.82 8.43
CA ARG A 80 -3.81 -11.07 7.68
C ARG A 80 -5.16 -11.59 7.17
N GLU A 81 -6.27 -11.02 7.64
CA GLU A 81 -7.60 -11.26 7.07
C GLU A 81 -7.84 -10.47 5.78
N LEU A 82 -7.07 -9.40 5.53
CA LEU A 82 -7.18 -8.57 4.32
C LEU A 82 -6.12 -8.90 3.26
N ALA A 83 -4.90 -9.25 3.69
CA ALA A 83 -3.77 -9.47 2.78
C ALA A 83 -3.09 -10.82 3.03
N ASP A 84 -3.04 -11.65 1.99
CA ASP A 84 -2.28 -12.91 1.97
C ASP A 84 -0.77 -12.65 2.07
N TYR A 85 -0.29 -11.65 1.33
CA TYR A 85 1.10 -11.21 1.31
C TYR A 85 1.18 -9.70 1.50
N ILE A 86 2.15 -9.27 2.29
CA ILE A 86 2.36 -7.88 2.65
C ILE A 86 3.72 -7.44 2.14
N ILE A 87 3.73 -6.37 1.35
CA ILE A 87 4.94 -5.66 0.93
C ILE A 87 5.00 -4.34 1.70
N TYR A 88 6.08 -4.10 2.44
CA TYR A 88 6.30 -2.85 3.15
C TYR A 88 7.39 -2.04 2.46
N ASN A 89 7.09 -0.78 2.12
CA ASN A 89 8.00 0.07 1.37
C ASN A 89 8.52 1.21 2.26
N VAL A 90 9.82 1.26 2.46
CA VAL A 90 10.52 2.36 3.13
C VAL A 90 11.49 2.99 2.14
N ASP A 91 11.79 4.27 2.30
CA ASP A 91 12.78 4.93 1.44
C ASP A 91 14.01 5.41 2.21
N VAL A 92 15.13 5.53 1.50
CA VAL A 92 16.41 5.96 2.06
C VAL A 92 16.37 7.38 2.64
N SER A 93 15.48 8.25 2.14
CA SER A 93 15.31 9.59 2.69
C SER A 93 14.66 9.61 4.09
N GLY A 94 14.04 8.49 4.51
CA GLY A 94 13.60 8.28 5.88
C GLY A 94 14.74 8.10 6.90
N GLY A 95 15.98 7.91 6.43
CA GLY A 95 17.19 7.77 7.25
C GLY A 95 17.61 6.32 7.51
N ASP A 96 18.90 6.10 7.74
CA ASP A 96 19.51 4.77 7.92
C ASP A 96 19.00 4.01 9.17
N LYS A 97 18.39 4.75 10.12
CA LYS A 97 17.85 4.21 11.37
C LYS A 97 16.48 3.54 11.20
N ILE A 98 15.78 3.76 10.07
CA ILE A 98 14.41 3.25 9.89
C ILE A 98 14.30 1.73 10.08
N PRO A 99 15.16 0.88 9.46
CA PRO A 99 15.11 -0.56 9.72
C PRO A 99 15.37 -0.91 11.20
N ARG A 100 16.19 -0.13 11.90
CA ARG A 100 16.54 -0.35 13.32
C ARG A 100 15.40 0.04 14.28
N LYS A 101 14.50 0.94 13.86
CA LYS A 101 13.31 1.31 14.66
C LYS A 101 12.32 0.14 14.78
N GLY A 102 12.38 -0.83 13.87
CA GLY A 102 11.50 -2.00 13.88
C GLY A 102 10.05 -1.63 13.61
N GLY A 103 9.13 -2.27 14.33
CA GLY A 103 7.69 -2.16 14.11
C GLY A 103 7.15 -3.27 13.20
N PRO A 104 5.83 -3.52 13.21
CA PRO A 104 5.21 -4.61 12.46
C PRO A 104 5.48 -4.55 10.96
N GLY A 105 5.53 -3.35 10.36
CA GLY A 105 5.86 -3.19 8.94
C GLY A 105 7.27 -3.69 8.58
N ILE A 106 8.23 -3.57 9.51
CA ILE A 106 9.61 -4.05 9.30
C ILE A 106 9.74 -5.54 9.65
N THR A 107 9.10 -6.00 10.73
CA THR A 107 9.37 -7.33 11.30
C THR A 107 8.37 -8.41 10.88
N GLN A 108 7.21 -8.04 10.36
CA GLN A 108 6.12 -8.98 10.03
C GLN A 108 5.68 -8.92 8.57
N THR A 109 6.28 -8.05 7.75
CA THR A 109 6.08 -8.04 6.30
C THR A 109 6.72 -9.25 5.65
N ASP A 110 6.15 -9.71 4.54
CA ASP A 110 6.71 -10.82 3.77
C ASP A 110 7.83 -10.33 2.83
N LEU A 111 7.78 -9.05 2.44
CA LEU A 111 8.82 -8.39 1.66
C LEU A 111 9.00 -6.93 2.10
N LEU A 112 10.17 -6.62 2.63
CA LEU A 112 10.61 -5.25 2.88
C LEU A 112 11.34 -4.70 1.64
N VAL A 113 10.83 -3.59 1.11
CA VAL A 113 11.45 -2.85 0.01
C VAL A 113 12.12 -1.60 0.57
N ILE A 114 13.41 -1.43 0.26
CA ILE A 114 14.16 -0.18 0.51
C ILE A 114 14.28 0.56 -0.81
N ASN A 115 13.47 1.61 -0.98
CA ASN A 115 13.33 2.38 -2.20
C ASN A 115 14.21 3.66 -2.19
N LYS A 116 14.34 4.30 -3.37
CA LYS A 116 15.10 5.54 -3.58
C LYS A 116 16.57 5.44 -3.15
N THR A 117 17.20 4.29 -3.43
CA THR A 117 18.58 4.01 -3.03
C THR A 117 19.61 4.94 -3.69
N ASP A 118 19.24 5.53 -4.82
CA ASP A 118 20.00 6.57 -5.51
C ASP A 118 20.24 7.82 -4.65
N LEU A 119 19.39 8.08 -3.65
CA LEU A 119 19.52 9.22 -2.73
C LEU A 119 20.54 9.00 -1.61
N ALA A 120 21.10 7.79 -1.45
CA ALA A 120 21.94 7.45 -0.30
C ALA A 120 23.13 8.41 -0.09
N LEU A 121 23.79 8.84 -1.17
CA LEU A 121 24.91 9.76 -1.08
C LEU A 121 24.49 11.19 -0.70
N ALA A 122 23.27 11.60 -1.09
CA ALA A 122 22.75 12.94 -0.82
C ALA A 122 22.26 13.09 0.61
N ILE A 123 21.68 12.03 1.18
CA ILE A 123 21.20 12.00 2.57
C ILE A 123 22.37 11.85 3.55
N GLY A 124 23.38 11.05 3.18
CA GLY A 124 24.51 10.75 4.06
C GLY A 124 24.12 9.81 5.22
N PRO A 125 25.11 9.37 6.00
CA PRO A 125 24.86 8.60 7.22
C PRO A 125 24.29 9.52 8.31
N ASP A 126 23.33 9.02 9.06
CA ASP A 126 22.63 9.73 10.14
C ASP A 126 23.03 9.22 11.53
#